data_AF-A0AAV6WA60-F1
#
_entry.id   AF-A0AAV6WA60-F1
#
_cell.length_a   1.000
_cell.length_b   1.000
_cell.length_c   1.000
_cell.angle_alpha   90.00
_cell.angle_beta   90.00
_cell.angle_gamma   90.00
#
_symmetry.space_group_name_H-M   'P 1'
#
loop_
_entity.id
_entity.type
_entity.pdbx_description
1 polymer ?
#
loop_
_entity_poly.entity_id
_entity_poly.type
_entity_poly.pdbx_seq_one_letter_code
_entity_poly.pdbx_strand_id
1 'polypeptide(L)'
;MDTELNQRNNLAPQKHTRQIEDDRPKQLDKTANEDTTDNENNMATMFDILSRNHNLKLENLVLNRNSFAQTVENLFALSHLVKNGWAEIKVDENGCHLVFPRNAPTANAILSGEVTYSHFIFRFDFGDWKLMLKSVGIGEELMPHRSEVHEESNGSTKFVM
;
A
#
# COMPACT_ATOMS: atom_id res chain seq x y z
N MET A 1 -35.81 43.10 9.16
CA MET A 1 -34.44 42.61 9.41
C MET A 1 -34.02 41.94 8.12
N ASP A 2 -33.49 42.75 7.21
CA ASP A 2 -33.12 42.37 5.85
C ASP A 2 -31.76 41.67 5.88
N THR A 3 -31.72 40.42 5.43
CA THR A 3 -30.49 39.63 5.36
C THR A 3 -29.85 39.82 3.99
N GLU A 4 -28.88 40.73 3.90
CA GLU A 4 -28.06 40.89 2.71
C GLU A 4 -27.10 39.69 2.54
N LEU A 5 -27.20 39.02 1.39
CA LEU A 5 -26.26 38.00 0.95
C LEU A 5 -24.97 38.66 0.50
N ASN A 6 -23.94 38.58 1.34
CA ASN A 6 -22.61 39.11 1.06
C ASN A 6 -21.95 38.29 -0.07
N GLN A 7 -21.84 38.88 -1.27
CA GLN A 7 -21.16 38.28 -2.42
C GLN A 7 -19.65 38.29 -2.19
N ARG A 8 -19.02 37.10 -2.18
CA ARG A 8 -17.57 36.98 -2.12
C ARG A 8 -16.98 37.29 -3.50
N ASN A 9 -16.13 38.32 -3.56
CA ASN A 9 -15.37 38.70 -4.74
C ASN A 9 -14.48 37.54 -5.22
N ASN A 10 -14.61 37.18 -6.50
CA ASN A 10 -13.73 36.23 -7.18
C ASN A 10 -12.33 36.83 -7.36
N LEU A 11 -11.42 36.51 -6.45
CA LEU A 11 -10.00 36.72 -6.67
C LEU A 11 -9.48 35.59 -7.57
N ALA A 12 -8.86 35.97 -8.69
CA ALA A 12 -8.23 35.04 -9.62
C ALA A 12 -7.26 34.08 -8.89
N PRO A 13 -7.12 32.82 -9.35
CA PRO A 13 -6.21 31.90 -8.69
C PRO A 13 -4.78 32.42 -8.84
N GLN A 14 -4.19 32.91 -7.73
CA GLN A 14 -2.75 33.12 -7.67
C GLN A 14 -2.09 31.76 -7.88
N LYS A 15 -1.37 31.61 -9.00
CA LYS A 15 -0.50 30.46 -9.26
C LYS A 15 0.60 30.47 -8.20
N HIS A 16 0.35 29.79 -7.09
CA HIS A 16 1.40 29.48 -6.14
C HIS A 16 2.18 28.29 -6.68
N THR A 17 3.21 28.57 -7.49
CA THR A 17 4.21 27.58 -7.87
C THR A 17 5.02 27.24 -6.61
N ARG A 18 4.50 26.37 -5.73
CA ARG A 18 5.37 25.66 -4.80
C ARG A 18 6.09 24.62 -5.64
N GLN A 19 7.36 24.88 -5.92
CA GLN A 19 8.30 23.83 -6.27
C GLN A 19 8.33 22.91 -5.05
N ILE A 20 7.58 21.81 -5.13
CA ILE A 20 7.81 20.69 -4.24
C ILE A 20 9.13 20.14 -4.74
N GLU A 21 10.23 20.55 -4.10
CA GLU A 21 11.46 19.80 -4.21
C GLU A 21 11.10 18.38 -3.78
N ASP A 22 11.17 17.50 -4.77
CA ASP A 22 10.97 16.09 -4.65
C ASP A 22 12.17 15.57 -3.85
N ASP A 23 12.12 15.74 -2.53
CA ASP A 23 13.11 15.22 -1.57
C ASP A 23 12.96 13.70 -1.52
N ARG A 24 13.29 13.07 -2.65
CA ARG A 24 13.29 11.63 -2.80
C ARG A 24 14.42 11.12 -1.91
N PRO A 25 14.16 10.22 -0.95
CA PRO A 25 15.24 9.53 -0.27
C PRO A 25 16.13 8.87 -1.33
N LYS A 26 17.44 9.10 -1.21
CA LYS A 26 18.44 8.53 -2.13
C LYS A 26 18.26 7.02 -2.17
N GLN A 27 18.01 6.49 -3.37
CA GLN A 27 17.98 5.06 -3.63
C GLN A 27 19.38 4.50 -3.31
N LEU A 28 19.46 3.61 -2.34
CA LEU A 28 20.69 2.87 -2.04
C LEU A 28 21.06 2.05 -3.29
N ASP A 29 22.25 2.28 -3.82
CA ASP A 29 22.78 1.52 -4.96
C ASP A 29 22.81 0.03 -4.60
N LYS A 30 22.10 -0.78 -5.40
CA LYS A 30 22.05 -2.23 -5.26
C LYS A 30 23.41 -2.82 -5.64
N THR A 31 24.32 -2.94 -4.68
CA THR A 31 25.41 -3.92 -4.79
C THR A 31 24.79 -5.31 -4.71
N ALA A 32 24.96 -6.06 -5.81
CA ALA A 32 24.48 -7.42 -6.00
C ALA A 32 24.82 -8.33 -4.82
N ASN A 33 23.79 -8.84 -4.14
CA ASN A 33 23.79 -10.08 -3.36
C ASN A 33 22.37 -10.65 -3.38
N GLU A 34 22.29 -11.98 -3.38
CA GLU A 34 21.20 -12.88 -3.80
C GLU A 34 19.92 -12.90 -2.94
N ASP A 35 19.55 -11.79 -2.31
CA ASP A 35 18.34 -11.68 -1.48
C ASP A 35 17.36 -10.68 -2.10
N THR A 36 16.38 -11.16 -2.88
CA THR A 36 15.15 -10.39 -3.13
C THR A 36 14.62 -9.95 -1.77
N THR A 37 14.65 -8.64 -1.49
CA THR A 37 14.26 -8.09 -0.18
C THR A 37 12.85 -8.57 0.17
N ASP A 38 12.54 -8.92 1.42
CA ASP A 38 11.22 -9.45 1.83
C ASP A 38 10.03 -8.64 1.30
N ASN A 39 10.20 -7.33 1.13
CA ASN A 39 9.23 -6.44 0.50
C ASN A 39 8.96 -6.75 -0.98
N GLU A 40 9.98 -7.08 -1.78
CA GLU A 40 9.83 -7.50 -3.18
C GLU A 40 9.07 -8.83 -3.27
N ASN A 41 9.35 -9.78 -2.36
CA ASN A 41 8.61 -11.05 -2.26
C ASN A 41 7.13 -10.83 -1.88
N ASN A 42 6.87 -9.93 -0.93
CA ASN A 42 5.52 -9.58 -0.50
C ASN A 42 4.72 -8.95 -1.65
N MET A 43 5.35 -8.04 -2.39
CA MET A 43 4.77 -7.38 -3.56
C MET A 43 4.47 -8.38 -4.68
N ALA A 44 5.39 -9.30 -4.98
CA ALA A 44 5.19 -10.32 -6.01
C ALA A 44 4.05 -11.28 -5.65
N THR A 45 3.97 -11.69 -4.38
CA THR A 45 2.89 -12.55 -3.87
C THR A 45 1.54 -11.83 -3.96
N MET A 46 1.47 -10.57 -3.52
CA MET A 46 0.26 -9.78 -3.61
C MET A 46 -0.19 -9.56 -5.06
N PHE A 47 0.75 -9.34 -5.97
CA PHE A 47 0.47 -9.21 -7.40
C PHE A 47 -0.09 -10.50 -8.01
N ASP A 48 0.47 -11.66 -7.67
CA ASP A 48 -0.05 -12.97 -8.12
C ASP A 48 -1.47 -13.23 -7.59
N ILE A 49 -1.72 -12.94 -6.30
CA ILE A 49 -3.06 -13.01 -5.71
C ILE A 49 -4.03 -12.10 -6.46
N LEU A 50 -3.67 -10.84 -6.70
CA LEU A 50 -4.50 -9.89 -7.44
C LEU A 50 -4.73 -10.34 -8.89
N SER A 51 -3.75 -10.95 -9.55
CA SER A 51 -3.87 -11.38 -10.94
C SER A 51 -4.84 -12.54 -11.11
N ARG A 52 -4.99 -13.39 -10.08
CA ARG A 52 -5.92 -14.52 -10.07
C ARG A 52 -7.36 -14.12 -9.74
N ASN A 53 -7.58 -12.92 -9.20
CA ASN A 53 -8.87 -12.44 -8.73
C ASN A 53 -9.29 -11.18 -9.50
N HIS A 54 -10.52 -11.12 -10.02
CA HIS A 54 -10.96 -9.96 -10.80
C HIS A 54 -11.03 -8.65 -9.99
N ASN A 55 -11.42 -8.75 -8.72
CA ASN A 55 -11.41 -7.68 -7.75
C ASN A 55 -11.45 -8.27 -6.35
N LEU A 56 -10.89 -7.56 -5.38
CA LEU A 56 -10.80 -8.00 -4.00
C LEU A 56 -11.15 -6.85 -3.06
N LYS A 57 -11.77 -7.17 -1.92
CA LYS A 57 -11.88 -6.21 -0.83
C LYS A 57 -10.49 -5.91 -0.26
N LEU A 58 -10.23 -4.64 0.00
CA LEU A 58 -8.96 -4.17 0.56
C LEU A 58 -8.61 -4.94 1.85
N GLU A 59 -9.57 -5.05 2.76
CA GLU A 59 -9.41 -5.73 4.04
C GLU A 59 -9.04 -7.21 3.89
N ASN A 60 -9.70 -7.94 2.97
CA ASN A 60 -9.38 -9.35 2.70
C ASN A 60 -7.98 -9.52 2.09
N LEU A 61 -7.53 -8.53 1.31
CA LEU A 61 -6.21 -8.55 0.71
C LEU A 61 -5.11 -8.28 1.74
N VAL A 62 -5.24 -7.24 2.57
CA VAL A 62 -4.12 -6.79 3.41
C VAL A 62 -4.09 -7.44 4.79
N LEU A 63 -5.23 -7.88 5.32
CA LEU A 63 -5.33 -8.37 6.69
C LEU A 63 -4.45 -9.60 6.91
N ASN A 64 -3.68 -9.56 7.99
CA ASN A 64 -3.09 -10.73 8.61
C ASN A 64 -3.60 -10.81 10.06
N ARG A 65 -4.36 -11.86 10.38
CA ARG A 65 -4.99 -12.01 11.70
C ARG A 65 -4.00 -12.22 12.84
N ASN A 66 -2.83 -12.75 12.53
CA ASN A 66 -1.86 -13.16 13.54
C ASN A 66 -0.82 -12.06 13.78
N SER A 67 -0.70 -11.08 12.87
CA SER A 67 0.30 -10.03 12.97
C SER A 67 -0.19 -8.69 12.42
N PHE A 68 -0.28 -7.71 13.31
CA PHE A 68 -0.50 -6.32 12.95
C PHE A 68 0.63 -5.79 12.05
N ALA A 69 1.89 -6.10 12.39
CA ALA A 69 3.05 -5.67 11.63
C ALA A 69 2.99 -6.17 10.17
N GLN A 70 2.67 -7.46 9.97
CA GLN A 70 2.53 -8.01 8.62
C GLN A 70 1.33 -7.40 7.86
N THR A 71 0.26 -6.99 8.56
CA THR A 71 -0.84 -6.24 7.94
C THR A 71 -0.36 -4.88 7.42
N VAL A 72 0.47 -4.18 8.19
CA VAL A 72 1.08 -2.91 7.78
C VAL A 72 2.02 -3.12 6.59
N GLU A 73 2.83 -4.17 6.59
CA GLU A 73 3.69 -4.54 5.46
C GLU A 73 2.89 -4.84 4.19
N ASN A 74 1.73 -5.51 4.32
CA ASN A 74 0.85 -5.78 3.19
C ASN A 74 0.25 -4.48 2.63
N LEU A 75 -0.12 -3.52 3.50
CA LEU A 75 -0.52 -2.17 3.07
C LEU A 75 0.60 -1.46 2.31
N PHE A 76 1.85 -1.56 2.76
CA PHE A 76 3.00 -1.02 2.04
C PHE A 76 3.20 -1.70 0.68
N ALA A 77 3.12 -3.02 0.60
CA ALA A 77 3.19 -3.75 -0.67
C ALA A 77 2.11 -3.28 -1.66
N LEU A 78 0.86 -3.14 -1.20
CA LEU A 78 -0.23 -2.62 -2.02
C LEU A 78 0.05 -1.20 -2.50
N SER A 79 0.59 -0.34 -1.63
CA SER A 79 0.93 1.03 -2.02
C SER A 79 1.96 1.08 -3.16
N HIS A 80 2.93 0.16 -3.17
CA HIS A 80 3.90 0.04 -4.26
C HIS A 80 3.24 -0.44 -5.56
N LEU A 81 2.31 -1.41 -5.49
CA LEU A 81 1.55 -1.86 -6.65
C LEU A 81 0.72 -0.71 -7.26
N VAL A 82 0.05 0.09 -6.42
CA VAL A 82 -0.72 1.25 -6.88
C VAL A 82 0.19 2.31 -7.49
N LYS A 83 1.32 2.63 -6.83
CA LYS A 83 2.32 3.58 -7.33
C LYS A 83 2.88 3.17 -8.70
N ASN A 84 3.11 1.88 -8.91
CA ASN A 84 3.60 1.34 -10.18
C ASN A 84 2.50 1.20 -11.25
N GLY A 85 1.24 1.48 -10.91
CA GLY A 85 0.10 1.31 -11.80
C GLY A 85 -0.29 -0.16 -12.05
N TRP A 86 0.19 -1.08 -11.21
CA TRP A 86 -0.14 -2.51 -11.24
C TRP A 86 -1.42 -2.85 -10.48
N ALA A 87 -1.88 -1.94 -9.63
CA ALA A 87 -3.16 -2.04 -8.94
C ALA A 87 -3.90 -0.71 -8.96
N GLU A 88 -5.23 -0.77 -8.84
CA GLU A 88 -6.10 0.38 -8.69
C GLU A 88 -7.06 0.15 -7.53
N ILE A 89 -7.29 1.19 -6.71
CA ILE A 89 -8.26 1.16 -5.62
C ILE A 89 -9.47 2.00 -6.04
N LYS A 90 -10.67 1.43 -5.95
CA LYS A 90 -11.95 2.13 -6.13
C LYS A 90 -12.81 1.96 -4.90
N VAL A 91 -13.62 2.96 -4.60
CA VAL A 91 -14.62 2.90 -3.53
C VAL A 91 -15.97 2.62 -4.18
N ASP A 92 -16.66 1.58 -3.74
CA ASP A 92 -18.01 1.28 -4.22
C ASP A 92 -19.07 2.20 -3.57
N GLU A 93 -20.33 2.04 -3.98
CA GLU A 93 -21.44 2.84 -3.45
C GLU A 93 -21.69 2.63 -1.96
N ASN A 94 -21.22 1.50 -1.40
CA ASN A 94 -21.34 1.16 0.01
C ASN A 94 -20.15 1.67 0.84
N GLY A 95 -19.16 2.31 0.21
CA GLY A 95 -17.93 2.75 0.87
C GLY A 95 -16.88 1.65 1.03
N CYS A 96 -17.07 0.48 0.42
CA CYS A 96 -16.08 -0.59 0.44
C CYS A 96 -14.94 -0.27 -0.53
N HIS A 97 -13.71 -0.47 -0.07
CA HIS A 97 -12.52 -0.30 -0.91
C HIS A 97 -12.26 -1.60 -1.67
N LEU A 98 -12.34 -1.54 -3.00
CA LEU A 98 -12.08 -2.64 -3.90
C LEU A 98 -10.76 -2.41 -4.63
N VAL A 99 -9.91 -3.44 -4.64
CA VAL A 99 -8.62 -3.46 -5.31
C VAL A 99 -8.76 -4.26 -6.61
N PHE A 100 -8.31 -3.67 -7.71
CA PHE A 100 -8.34 -4.26 -9.05
C PHE A 100 -6.90 -4.39 -9.58
N PRO A 101 -6.56 -5.49 -10.27
CA PRO A 101 -5.33 -5.55 -11.04
C PRO A 101 -5.40 -4.56 -12.21
N ARG A 102 -4.28 -3.90 -12.50
CA ARG A 102 -4.17 -2.92 -13.59
C ARG A 102 -2.88 -3.15 -14.37
N ASN A 103 -2.91 -2.88 -15.67
CA ASN A 103 -1.70 -2.83 -16.47
C ASN A 103 -0.99 -1.51 -16.23
N ALA A 104 0.30 -1.56 -15.91
CA ALA A 104 1.10 -0.35 -15.74
C ALA A 104 1.01 0.54 -16.99
N PRO A 105 0.92 1.87 -16.82
CA PRO A 105 0.92 2.79 -17.92
C PRO A 105 2.24 2.70 -18.69
N THR A 106 2.17 2.86 -20.02
CA THR A 106 3.37 2.90 -20.85
C THR A 106 4.16 4.18 -20.58
N ALA A 107 5.48 4.16 -20.80
CA ALA A 107 6.33 5.34 -20.62
C ALA A 107 5.81 6.55 -21.42
N ASN A 108 5.30 6.31 -22.63
CA ASN A 108 4.71 7.36 -23.47
C ASN A 108 3.45 7.97 -22.84
N ALA A 109 2.58 7.16 -22.23
CA ALA A 109 1.37 7.66 -21.55
C ALA A 109 1.71 8.50 -20.30
N ILE A 110 2.80 8.14 -19.59
CA ILE A 110 3.31 8.94 -18.47
C ILE A 110 3.85 10.29 -19.00
N LEU A 111 4.68 10.26 -20.04
CA LEU A 111 5.29 11.45 -20.63
C LEU A 111 4.28 12.40 -21.29
N SER A 112 3.20 11.86 -21.86
CA SER A 112 2.12 12.64 -22.47
C SER A 112 1.18 13.29 -21.45
N GLY A 113 1.28 12.93 -20.16
CA GLY A 113 0.38 13.40 -19.12
C GLY A 113 -1.01 12.76 -19.13
N GLU A 114 -1.20 11.66 -19.87
CA GLU A 114 -2.45 10.90 -19.91
C GLU A 114 -2.70 10.14 -18.60
N VAL A 115 -1.65 9.90 -17.82
CA VAL A 115 -1.73 9.26 -16.50
C VAL A 115 -2.15 10.27 -15.44
N THR A 116 -3.31 10.03 -14.84
CA THR A 116 -3.78 10.77 -13.66
C THR A 116 -3.32 10.08 -12.39
N TYR A 117 -2.61 10.80 -11.53
CA TYR A 117 -2.20 10.31 -10.20
C TYR A 117 -3.21 10.78 -9.15
N SER A 118 -3.85 9.82 -8.47
CA SER A 118 -4.71 10.08 -7.33
C SER A 118 -3.98 9.69 -6.04
N HIS A 119 -3.94 10.60 -5.08
CA HIS A 119 -3.37 10.32 -3.76
C HIS A 119 -4.45 9.92 -2.77
N PHE A 120 -4.20 8.84 -2.05
CA PHE A 120 -5.08 8.32 -1.00
C PHE A 120 -4.32 8.29 0.32
N ILE A 121 -4.94 8.82 1.38
CA ILE A 121 -4.38 8.81 2.73
C ILE A 121 -5.13 7.75 3.53
N PHE A 122 -4.42 6.70 3.93
CA PHE A 122 -4.98 5.62 4.75
C PHE A 122 -4.44 5.73 6.18
N ARG A 123 -5.29 6.18 7.11
CA ARG A 123 -4.98 6.11 8.55
C ARG A 123 -5.29 4.70 9.02
N PHE A 124 -4.32 4.04 9.62
CA PHE A 124 -4.49 2.68 10.13
C PHE A 124 -3.69 2.49 11.41
N ASP A 125 -4.40 2.21 12.51
CA ASP A 125 -3.80 1.89 13.80
C ASP A 125 -4.20 0.50 14.31
N PHE A 126 -3.75 0.15 15.52
CA PHE A 126 -4.04 -1.15 16.12
C PHE A 126 -5.53 -1.34 16.45
N GLY A 127 -6.25 -0.25 16.73
CA GLY A 127 -7.70 -0.26 16.92
C GLY A 127 -8.41 -0.57 15.60
N ASP A 128 -7.99 0.06 14.51
CA ASP A 128 -8.49 -0.21 13.16
C ASP A 128 -8.25 -1.68 12.76
N TRP A 129 -7.06 -2.22 13.06
CA TRP A 129 -6.77 -3.64 12.83
C TRP A 129 -7.73 -4.55 13.59
N LYS A 130 -8.03 -4.28 14.86
CA LYS A 130 -9.02 -5.05 15.63
C LYS A 130 -10.44 -4.96 15.05
N LEU A 131 -10.82 -3.84 14.46
CA LEU A 131 -12.11 -3.70 13.77
C LEU A 131 -12.11 -4.51 12.46
N MET A 132 -11.00 -4.50 11.73
CA MET A 132 -10.81 -5.29 10.52
C MET A 132 -10.91 -6.79 10.80
N LEU A 133 -10.31 -7.27 11.91
CA LEU A 133 -10.44 -8.68 12.35
C LEU A 133 -11.90 -9.13 12.49
N LYS A 134 -12.79 -8.24 12.93
CA LYS A 134 -14.21 -8.56 13.12
C LYS A 134 -15.01 -8.51 11.82
N SER A 135 -14.53 -7.76 10.85
CA SER A 135 -15.24 -7.47 9.60
C SER A 135 -14.96 -8.51 8.51
N VAL A 136 -13.74 -9.04 8.48
CA VAL A 136 -13.33 -10.10 7.54
C VAL A 136 -13.69 -11.47 8.13
N GLY A 137 -14.29 -12.37 7.35
CA GLY A 137 -14.58 -13.73 7.78
C GLY A 137 -13.31 -14.55 8.00
N ILE A 138 -13.31 -15.44 9.00
CA ILE A 138 -12.13 -16.27 9.32
C ILE A 138 -11.76 -17.12 8.09
N GLY A 139 -10.52 -16.99 7.62
CA GLY A 139 -10.01 -17.73 6.46
C GLY A 139 -10.27 -17.03 5.12
N GLU A 140 -10.85 -15.82 5.13
CA GLU A 140 -11.03 -15.00 3.92
C GLU A 140 -9.83 -14.08 3.66
N GLU A 141 -8.80 -14.12 4.50
CA GLU A 141 -7.54 -13.40 4.26
C GLU A 141 -6.71 -14.06 3.16
N LEU A 142 -6.19 -13.25 2.26
CA LEU A 142 -5.52 -13.75 1.05
C LEU A 142 -4.00 -13.73 1.17
N MET A 143 -3.45 -12.75 1.87
CA MET A 143 -2.01 -12.68 2.07
C MET A 143 -1.56 -13.71 3.12
N PRO A 144 -0.57 -14.57 2.80
CA PRO A 144 -0.14 -15.62 3.71
C PRO A 144 0.57 -15.04 4.94
N HIS A 145 0.45 -15.75 6.06
CA HIS A 145 1.25 -15.46 7.25
C HIS A 145 2.70 -15.90 7.02
N ARG A 146 3.64 -15.01 7.31
CA ARG A 146 5.08 -15.28 7.21
C ARG A 146 5.64 -15.63 8.58
N SER A 147 6.29 -16.78 8.72
CA SER A 147 6.98 -17.17 9.95
C SER A 147 8.23 -16.31 10.11
N GLU A 148 8.46 -15.76 11.30
CA GLU A 148 9.76 -15.18 11.63
C GLU A 148 10.77 -16.33 11.73
N VAL A 149 11.79 -16.33 10.86
CA VAL A 149 12.90 -17.28 10.97
C VAL A 149 13.72 -16.86 12.18
N HIS A 150 13.45 -17.46 13.33
CA HIS A 150 14.38 -17.39 14.45
C HIS A 150 15.64 -18.17 14.05
N GLU A 151 16.71 -17.46 13.70
CA GLU A 151 18.05 -18.04 13.69
C GLU A 151 18.42 -18.38 15.15
N GLU A 152 18.12 -19.59 15.58
CA GLU A 152 18.68 -20.15 16.79
C GLU A 152 20.18 -20.35 16.58
N SER A 153 20.97 -19.36 17.02
CA SER A 153 22.43 -19.48 17.11
C SER A 153 22.76 -20.59 18.10
N ASN A 154 23.04 -21.79 17.58
CA ASN A 154 23.39 -22.96 18.37
C ASN A 154 24.79 -22.78 18.97
N GLY A 155 24.86 -22.09 20.11
CA GLY A 155 26.06 -21.95 20.93
C GLY A 155 26.41 -23.26 21.63
N SER A 156 27.14 -24.15 20.97
CA SER A 156 27.78 -25.31 21.60
C SER A 156 29.30 -25.11 21.69
N THR A 157 29.75 -24.28 22.63
CA THR A 157 31.14 -24.36 23.11
C THR A 157 31.18 -25.31 24.31
N LYS A 158 31.60 -26.55 24.06
CA LYS A 158 32.02 -27.48 25.12
C LYS A 158 33.22 -26.87 25.86
N PHE A 159 33.01 -26.47 27.12
CA PHE A 159 34.09 -26.39 28.08
C PHE A 159 34.51 -27.83 28.44
N VAL A 160 35.75 -28.19 28.13
CA VAL A 160 36.40 -29.38 28.66
C VAL A 160 37.25 -28.92 29.84
N MET A 161 36.98 -29.52 31.00
CA MET A 161 37.76 -29.41 32.24
C MET A 161 38.89 -30.42 32.25
#